data_AF-A0AAV0B8V0-F1
#
_entry.id   AF-A0AAV0B8V0-F1
#
_cell.length_a   1.000
_cell.length_b   1.000
_cell.length_c   1.000
_cell.angle_alpha   90.00
_cell.angle_beta   90.00
_cell.angle_gamma   90.00
#
_symmetry.space_group_name_H-M   'P 1'
#
loop_
_entity.id
_entity.type
_entity.pdbx_description
1 polymer ?
#
loop_
_entity_poly.entity_id
_entity_poly.type
_entity_poly.pdbx_seq_one_letter_code
_entity_poly.pdbx_strand_id
1 'polypeptide(L)'
;MDTKDQEKPTNISIYKRQLVKYDSDSESISGGKKKANRLSISKKRIRYGKNKNQILQHRETEMKMLFGQTHNIKKLFHCRVPKEISDPVPHELFSSYQTLKTFYRPLYKNKVRVFSKMGNSIKNHMIVEFFPFDHMVEDKKKGWQEFVDFLLHRRNFINDVSKKNSSLLSGTMYAEGWRKAQVSSQIVGRYINQTKLNQQVKKKELNQDEEAAGFMKMGFFLSRVFQEIASGAYESCKSYLKEHSLPSLSQMNFNQKDNYCPDDFSSAITYTINDFSNKAHVDNDSDNWTLIGFIPIKKDGDLAFEDFDVEGGEFVIRDLQVFIDLPRVEGITLVVLKTSELKHQTLPSKSTSDLCTRFGFSCQISKTMTNTMEKFHNNYYEGRNHTFGNYDDYIKKANEK
;
A
#
# COMPACT_ATOMS: atom_id res chain seq x y z
N MET A 1 -22.60 -58.33 -9.41
CA MET A 1 -21.52 -58.01 -10.35
C MET A 1 -21.16 -56.56 -10.10
N ASP A 2 -20.02 -56.37 -9.43
CA ASP A 2 -19.43 -55.07 -9.11
C ASP A 2 -18.98 -54.35 -10.38
N THR A 3 -19.32 -53.07 -10.49
CA THR A 3 -18.57 -52.12 -11.32
C THR A 3 -18.17 -50.95 -10.42
N LYS A 4 -16.89 -50.95 -10.01
CA LYS A 4 -16.23 -49.83 -9.34
C LYS A 4 -15.99 -48.72 -10.36
N ASP A 5 -16.75 -47.64 -10.25
CA ASP A 5 -16.37 -46.37 -10.87
C ASP A 5 -15.24 -45.73 -10.05
N GLN A 6 -14.06 -45.64 -10.64
CA GLN A 6 -12.95 -44.86 -10.12
C GLN A 6 -13.21 -43.38 -10.42
N GLU A 7 -13.53 -42.59 -9.39
CA GLU A 7 -13.56 -41.14 -9.45
C GLU A 7 -12.20 -40.60 -9.95
N LYS A 8 -12.23 -39.87 -11.07
CA LYS A 8 -11.09 -39.06 -11.50
C LYS A 8 -10.90 -37.92 -10.48
N PRO A 9 -9.67 -37.67 -9.99
CA PRO A 9 -9.44 -36.58 -9.05
C PRO A 9 -9.75 -35.23 -9.70
N THR A 10 -10.54 -34.40 -9.01
CA THR A 10 -10.76 -32.99 -9.37
C THR A 10 -9.45 -32.19 -9.26
N ASN A 11 -9.32 -31.12 -10.06
CA ASN A 11 -8.16 -30.21 -10.12
C ASN A 11 -7.73 -29.69 -8.73
N ILE A 12 -8.64 -29.66 -7.76
CA ILE A 12 -8.44 -29.28 -6.35
C ILE A 12 -7.47 -30.23 -5.63
N SER A 13 -7.56 -31.54 -5.89
CA SER A 13 -6.68 -32.54 -5.26
C SER A 13 -5.25 -32.48 -5.83
N ILE A 14 -5.12 -32.05 -7.09
CA ILE A 14 -3.83 -31.86 -7.76
C ILE A 14 -3.12 -30.63 -7.19
N TYR A 15 -3.86 -29.54 -6.94
CA TYR A 15 -3.32 -28.32 -6.32
C TYR A 15 -2.80 -28.57 -4.90
N LYS A 16 -3.55 -29.28 -4.06
CA LYS A 16 -3.09 -29.65 -2.69
C LYS A 16 -1.97 -30.70 -2.70
N ARG A 17 -1.98 -31.70 -3.59
CA ARG A 17 -0.92 -32.74 -3.67
C ARG A 17 0.41 -32.23 -4.23
N GLN A 18 0.39 -31.26 -5.15
CA GLN A 18 1.63 -30.64 -5.64
C GLN A 18 2.31 -29.76 -4.59
N LEU A 19 1.55 -29.21 -3.63
CA LEU A 19 2.08 -28.38 -2.54
C LEU A 19 2.69 -29.21 -1.40
N VAL A 20 2.14 -30.37 -1.05
CA VAL A 20 2.74 -31.29 -0.05
C VAL A 20 4.13 -31.80 -0.49
N LYS A 21 4.36 -31.95 -1.80
CA LYS A 21 5.68 -32.32 -2.34
C LYS A 21 6.75 -31.23 -2.14
N TYR A 22 6.35 -29.96 -2.03
CA TYR A 22 7.28 -28.85 -1.84
C TYR A 22 7.84 -28.80 -0.42
N ASP A 23 7.06 -29.23 0.58
CA ASP A 23 7.54 -29.35 1.97
C ASP A 23 8.52 -30.53 2.13
N SER A 24 8.24 -31.68 1.51
CA SER A 24 9.09 -32.88 1.65
C SER A 24 10.46 -32.75 1.01
N ASP A 25 10.59 -32.03 -0.10
CA ASP A 25 11.85 -31.88 -0.83
C ASP A 25 12.78 -30.81 -0.21
N SER A 26 12.27 -30.01 0.74
CA SER A 26 13.03 -28.97 1.43
C SER A 26 13.73 -29.45 2.70
N GLU A 27 13.37 -30.62 3.24
CA GLU A 27 13.94 -31.17 4.49
C GLU A 27 15.04 -32.22 4.29
N SER A 28 15.37 -32.64 3.06
CA SER A 28 16.31 -33.75 2.84
C SER A 28 17.63 -33.36 2.15
N ILE A 29 18.41 -32.42 2.70
CA ILE A 29 19.86 -32.35 2.41
C ILE A 29 20.64 -31.99 3.70
N SER A 30 20.75 -32.94 4.63
CA SER A 30 21.91 -32.99 5.54
C SER A 30 22.23 -34.43 5.94
N GLY A 31 23.27 -34.99 5.33
CA GLY A 31 23.65 -36.39 5.59
C GLY A 31 24.89 -36.79 4.80
N GLY A 32 26.06 -36.29 5.20
CA GLY A 32 27.34 -36.67 4.58
C GLY A 32 28.55 -36.31 5.43
N LYS A 33 28.96 -37.23 6.31
CA LYS A 33 30.23 -37.14 7.05
C LYS A 33 31.41 -37.25 6.07
N LYS A 34 32.26 -36.23 6.00
CA LYS A 34 33.64 -36.36 5.47
C LYS A 34 34.64 -35.80 6.47
N LYS A 35 35.55 -36.67 6.93
CA LYS A 35 36.76 -36.34 7.70
C LYS A 35 37.65 -35.42 6.86
N ALA A 36 38.18 -34.35 7.45
CA ALA A 36 39.20 -33.51 6.84
C ALA A 36 40.36 -33.27 7.80
N ASN A 37 41.56 -33.55 7.31
CA ASN A 37 42.86 -33.44 7.97
C ASN A 37 43.15 -32.01 8.45
N ARG A 38 43.77 -31.89 9.62
CA ARG A 38 44.37 -30.65 10.14
C ARG A 38 45.63 -30.33 9.33
N LEU A 39 45.59 -29.24 8.57
CA LEU A 39 46.78 -28.51 8.12
C LEU A 39 46.75 -27.13 8.76
N SER A 40 47.77 -26.86 9.58
CA SER A 40 47.97 -25.61 10.30
C SER A 40 48.31 -24.47 9.34
N ILE A 41 47.39 -23.54 9.13
CA ILE A 41 47.65 -22.29 8.42
C ILE A 41 47.82 -21.18 9.45
N SER A 42 48.97 -20.51 9.39
CA SER A 42 49.33 -19.41 10.28
C SER A 42 48.35 -18.25 10.15
N LYS A 43 47.90 -17.71 11.29
CA LYS A 43 47.01 -16.56 11.38
C LYS A 43 47.77 -15.28 10.96
N LYS A 44 47.81 -14.96 9.66
CA LYS A 44 48.04 -13.57 9.23
C LYS A 44 46.77 -12.77 9.51
N ARG A 45 46.83 -11.96 10.56
CA ARG A 45 45.76 -11.05 11.02
C ARG A 45 45.62 -9.91 10.00
N ILE A 46 44.76 -10.06 9.00
CA ILE A 46 44.40 -8.98 8.07
C ILE A 46 43.57 -7.95 8.86
N ARG A 47 44.07 -6.70 8.96
CA ARG A 47 43.38 -5.58 9.60
C ARG A 47 42.17 -5.15 8.76
N TYR A 48 40.96 -5.59 9.14
CA TYR A 48 39.69 -5.06 8.62
C TYR A 48 39.11 -4.00 9.59
N GLY A 49 39.69 -2.79 9.61
CA GLY A 49 39.40 -1.78 10.64
C GLY A 49 38.43 -0.66 10.28
N LYS A 50 38.34 -0.22 9.01
CA LYS A 50 37.54 0.97 8.62
C LYS A 50 36.24 0.65 7.88
N ASN A 51 36.22 -0.41 7.09
CA ASN A 51 35.08 -0.74 6.21
C ASN A 51 33.87 -1.32 6.97
N LYS A 52 34.12 -2.04 8.09
CA LYS A 52 33.05 -2.66 8.89
C LYS A 52 32.15 -1.62 9.57
N ASN A 53 32.73 -0.54 10.09
CA ASN A 53 31.97 0.52 10.78
C ASN A 53 31.11 1.31 9.80
N GLN A 54 31.61 1.60 8.60
CA GLN A 54 30.82 2.25 7.54
C GLN A 54 29.66 1.37 7.07
N ILE A 55 29.88 0.05 6.92
CA ILE A 55 28.82 -0.91 6.61
C ILE A 55 27.75 -0.94 7.71
N LEU A 56 28.16 -0.98 8.98
CA LEU A 56 27.25 -0.98 10.13
C LEU A 56 26.42 0.31 10.17
N GLN A 57 27.06 1.46 10.04
CA GLN A 57 26.39 2.76 10.00
C GLN A 57 25.38 2.85 8.86
N HIS A 58 25.75 2.44 7.64
CA HIS A 58 24.82 2.49 6.52
C HIS A 58 23.64 1.53 6.69
N ARG A 59 23.87 0.34 7.27
CA ARG A 59 22.79 -0.59 7.63
C ARG A 59 21.85 0.01 8.67
N GLU A 60 22.40 0.68 9.68
CA GLU A 60 21.63 1.38 10.71
C GLU A 60 20.83 2.54 10.09
N THR A 61 21.40 3.31 9.17
CA THR A 61 20.69 4.38 8.45
C THR A 61 19.49 3.83 7.67
N GLU A 62 19.68 2.78 6.90
CA GLU A 62 18.59 2.17 6.11
C GLU A 62 17.52 1.55 6.99
N MET A 63 17.91 0.87 8.07
CA MET A 63 16.95 0.35 9.06
C MET A 63 16.19 1.48 9.74
N LYS A 64 16.86 2.58 10.08
CA LYS A 64 16.23 3.77 10.66
C LYS A 64 15.27 4.45 9.68
N MET A 65 15.59 4.49 8.40
CA MET A 65 14.69 5.02 7.37
C MET A 65 13.40 4.20 7.22
N LEU A 66 13.43 2.89 7.49
CA LEU A 66 12.23 2.06 7.39
C LEU A 66 11.51 1.91 8.74
N PHE A 67 12.23 1.77 9.85
CA PHE A 67 11.71 1.37 11.16
C PHE A 67 12.02 2.35 12.31
N GLY A 68 12.59 3.52 12.04
CA GLY A 68 12.89 4.49 13.10
C GLY A 68 13.92 4.00 14.13
N GLN A 69 13.82 4.48 15.37
CA GLN A 69 14.81 4.18 16.44
C GLN A 69 14.43 2.93 17.27
N THR A 70 13.15 2.64 17.43
CA THR A 70 12.64 1.54 18.26
C THR A 70 12.34 0.31 17.40
N HIS A 71 13.07 -0.77 17.66
CA HIS A 71 13.07 -1.97 16.83
C HIS A 71 12.48 -3.16 17.61
N ASN A 72 11.23 -3.54 17.33
CA ASN A 72 10.77 -4.90 17.66
C ASN A 72 10.79 -5.77 16.40
N ILE A 73 12.00 -6.19 16.00
CA ILE A 73 12.27 -7.00 14.79
C ILE A 73 11.88 -8.48 15.00
N LYS A 74 11.30 -8.84 16.15
CA LYS A 74 10.94 -10.23 16.45
C LYS A 74 9.89 -10.69 15.42
N LYS A 75 10.33 -11.55 14.48
CA LYS A 75 9.58 -12.14 13.33
C LYS A 75 9.64 -11.38 11.99
N LEU A 76 10.66 -10.56 11.73
CA LEU A 76 10.90 -9.99 10.39
C LEU A 76 11.61 -10.99 9.46
N PHE A 77 10.98 -11.30 8.32
CA PHE A 77 11.60 -12.06 7.24
C PHE A 77 12.30 -11.15 6.22
N HIS A 78 13.36 -11.67 5.63
CA HIS A 78 14.25 -10.92 4.75
C HIS A 78 14.21 -11.51 3.34
N CYS A 79 13.65 -10.77 2.38
CA CYS A 79 13.71 -11.09 0.97
C CYS A 79 14.80 -10.24 0.29
N ARG A 80 15.90 -10.87 -0.11
CA ARG A 80 16.98 -10.21 -0.85
C ARG A 80 16.71 -10.32 -2.35
N VAL A 81 16.53 -9.18 -3.01
CA VAL A 81 16.36 -9.10 -4.48
C VAL A 81 17.71 -8.82 -5.17
N PRO A 82 17.82 -9.03 -6.49
CA PRO A 82 19.01 -8.69 -7.25
C PRO A 82 19.46 -7.23 -7.07
N LYS A 83 20.74 -6.97 -7.34
CA LYS A 83 21.30 -5.61 -7.29
C LYS A 83 20.71 -4.74 -8.40
N GLU A 84 20.69 -5.29 -9.60
CA GLU A 84 20.08 -4.69 -10.78
C GLU A 84 18.64 -5.16 -10.83
N ILE A 85 17.76 -4.23 -10.49
CA ILE A 85 16.32 -4.43 -10.40
C ILE A 85 15.79 -4.20 -11.82
N SER A 86 15.20 -5.23 -12.42
CA SER A 86 14.69 -5.19 -13.79
C SER A 86 13.55 -6.17 -13.93
N ASP A 87 12.50 -5.72 -14.63
CA ASP A 87 11.39 -6.56 -15.05
C ASP A 87 11.93 -7.69 -15.96
N PRO A 88 11.78 -8.96 -15.58
CA PRO A 88 12.29 -10.09 -16.35
C PRO A 88 11.50 -10.32 -17.64
N VAL A 89 10.27 -9.78 -17.73
CA VAL A 89 9.39 -9.97 -18.89
C VAL A 89 8.71 -8.65 -19.28
N PRO A 90 9.47 -7.62 -19.70
CA PRO A 90 8.96 -6.25 -19.84
C PRO A 90 7.88 -6.07 -20.92
N HIS A 91 7.79 -7.03 -21.86
CA HIS A 91 6.83 -7.03 -22.96
C HIS A 91 5.45 -7.53 -22.54
N GLU A 92 5.37 -8.31 -21.45
CA GLU A 92 4.08 -8.77 -20.94
C GLU A 92 3.31 -7.61 -20.32
N LEU A 93 2.10 -7.35 -20.80
CA LEU A 93 1.22 -6.36 -20.19
C LEU A 93 0.80 -6.79 -18.77
N PHE A 94 0.59 -8.10 -18.58
CA PHE A 94 0.28 -8.76 -17.31
C PHE A 94 1.26 -9.87 -17.05
N SER A 95 1.75 -9.96 -15.82
CA SER A 95 2.51 -11.13 -15.41
C SER A 95 1.55 -12.30 -15.32
N SER A 96 1.64 -13.23 -16.28
CA SER A 96 0.83 -14.46 -16.22
C SER A 96 1.20 -15.29 -15.00
N TYR A 97 0.32 -16.20 -14.57
CA TYR A 97 0.64 -17.10 -13.46
C TYR A 97 1.87 -17.98 -13.75
N GLN A 98 2.06 -18.37 -15.02
CA GLN A 98 3.27 -19.09 -15.44
C GLN A 98 4.52 -18.20 -15.30
N THR A 99 4.41 -16.93 -15.68
CA THR A 99 5.46 -15.92 -15.50
C THR A 99 5.80 -15.74 -14.03
N LEU A 100 4.80 -15.59 -13.14
CA LEU A 100 5.00 -15.48 -11.70
C LEU A 100 5.76 -16.68 -11.15
N LYS A 101 5.33 -17.90 -11.49
CA LYS A 101 5.99 -19.15 -11.05
C LYS A 101 7.44 -19.27 -11.51
N THR A 102 7.73 -18.76 -12.70
CA THR A 102 9.04 -18.94 -13.34
C THR A 102 10.04 -17.91 -12.84
N PHE A 103 9.62 -16.65 -12.70
CA PHE A 103 10.54 -15.52 -12.51
C PHE A 103 10.38 -14.77 -11.18
N TYR A 104 9.25 -14.95 -10.47
CA TYR A 104 8.91 -14.13 -9.32
C TYR A 104 8.91 -14.94 -8.02
N ARG A 105 9.22 -14.26 -6.91
CA ARG A 105 9.15 -14.87 -5.58
C ARG A 105 7.87 -14.46 -4.86
N PRO A 106 7.04 -15.43 -4.41
CA PRO A 106 5.86 -15.12 -3.61
C PRO A 106 6.26 -14.62 -2.22
N LEU A 107 5.55 -13.59 -1.74
CA LEU A 107 5.63 -13.07 -0.39
C LEU A 107 4.34 -13.44 0.34
N TYR A 108 4.47 -14.18 1.44
CA TYR A 108 3.33 -14.70 2.23
C TYR A 108 3.67 -14.89 3.71
N LYS A 109 4.87 -14.51 4.15
CA LYS A 109 5.28 -14.67 5.56
C LYS A 109 4.87 -13.43 6.36
N ASN A 110 4.49 -13.63 7.62
CA ASN A 110 3.91 -12.61 8.52
C ASN A 110 4.37 -11.15 8.29
N LYS A 111 5.68 -10.88 8.33
CA LYS A 111 6.24 -9.57 7.99
C LYS A 111 7.50 -9.76 7.13
N VAL A 112 7.53 -9.20 5.93
CA VAL A 112 8.66 -9.36 4.99
C VAL A 112 9.22 -8.01 4.59
N ARG A 113 10.53 -7.83 4.84
CA ARG A 113 11.33 -6.73 4.29
C ARG A 113 11.96 -7.17 2.97
N VAL A 114 11.80 -6.36 1.94
CA VAL A 114 12.44 -6.54 0.63
C VAL A 114 13.54 -5.51 0.43
N PHE A 115 14.76 -5.98 0.14
CA PHE A 115 15.94 -5.12 0.02
C PHE A 115 16.94 -5.66 -1.02
N SER A 116 17.73 -4.76 -1.61
CA SER A 116 18.89 -5.12 -2.42
C SER A 116 20.19 -4.80 -1.67
N LYS A 117 21.29 -5.44 -2.09
CA LYS A 117 22.64 -5.17 -1.57
C LYS A 117 23.52 -4.64 -2.69
N MET A 118 24.03 -3.42 -2.53
CA MET A 118 24.92 -2.76 -3.48
C MET A 118 26.32 -2.62 -2.87
N GLY A 119 27.20 -3.58 -3.12
CA GLY A 119 28.50 -3.65 -2.45
C GLY A 119 28.31 -3.78 -0.94
N ASN A 120 28.66 -2.73 -0.20
CA ASN A 120 28.57 -2.65 1.26
C ASN A 120 27.27 -2.00 1.76
N SER A 121 26.49 -1.44 0.85
CA SER A 121 25.25 -0.74 1.11
C SER A 121 24.03 -1.67 1.02
N ILE A 122 22.98 -1.35 1.78
CA ILE A 122 21.67 -1.97 1.67
C ILE A 122 20.73 -0.89 1.14
N LYS A 123 19.78 -1.25 0.28
CA LYS A 123 18.68 -0.35 -0.09
C LYS A 123 17.37 -1.04 0.21
N ASN A 124 16.55 -0.44 1.07
CA ASN A 124 15.20 -0.90 1.35
C ASN A 124 14.24 -0.44 0.24
N HIS A 125 13.39 -1.37 -0.22
CA HIS A 125 12.44 -1.12 -1.30
C HIS A 125 11.00 -1.25 -0.87
N MET A 126 10.73 -2.19 0.02
CA MET A 126 9.38 -2.51 0.45
C MET A 126 9.38 -3.20 1.81
N ILE A 127 8.31 -3.02 2.55
CA ILE A 127 7.88 -3.95 3.60
C ILE A 127 6.43 -4.34 3.37
N VAL A 128 6.11 -5.62 3.60
CA VAL A 128 4.75 -6.13 3.63
C VAL A 128 4.50 -6.81 4.97
N GLU A 129 3.33 -6.59 5.55
CA GLU A 129 2.87 -7.26 6.76
C GLU A 129 1.45 -7.78 6.55
N PHE A 130 1.23 -9.01 6.99
CA PHE A 130 -0.02 -9.74 6.87
C PHE A 130 -0.66 -9.83 8.26
N PHE A 131 -1.94 -9.54 8.34
CA PHE A 131 -2.74 -9.57 9.56
C PHE A 131 -3.92 -10.54 9.36
N PRO A 132 -3.70 -11.85 9.56
CA PRO A 132 -4.78 -12.86 9.55
C PRO A 132 -5.89 -12.50 10.54
N PHE A 133 -7.15 -12.69 10.16
CA PHE A 133 -8.29 -12.32 10.99
C PHE A 133 -8.40 -13.15 12.28
N ASP A 134 -8.02 -14.43 12.22
CA ASP A 134 -8.01 -15.38 13.35
C ASP A 134 -7.06 -14.95 14.49
N HIS A 135 -6.02 -14.18 14.18
CA HIS A 135 -5.06 -13.62 15.14
C HIS A 135 -5.23 -12.11 15.38
N MET A 136 -6.22 -11.47 14.75
CA MET A 136 -6.47 -10.04 14.89
C MET A 136 -7.35 -9.77 16.10
N VAL A 137 -6.89 -8.88 16.99
CA VAL A 137 -7.70 -8.43 18.14
C VAL A 137 -8.92 -7.63 17.70
N GLU A 138 -10.00 -7.72 18.46
CA GLU A 138 -11.31 -7.20 18.06
C GLU A 138 -11.32 -5.68 17.84
N ASP A 139 -10.60 -4.91 18.65
CA ASP A 139 -10.45 -3.47 18.47
C ASP A 139 -9.80 -3.12 17.12
N LYS A 140 -8.87 -3.94 16.65
CA LYS A 140 -8.20 -3.72 15.35
C LYS A 140 -9.16 -4.07 14.20
N LYS A 141 -9.95 -5.14 14.32
CA LYS A 141 -11.01 -5.45 13.34
C LYS A 141 -12.03 -4.32 13.26
N LYS A 142 -12.50 -3.83 14.40
CA LYS A 142 -13.43 -2.70 14.48
C LYS A 142 -12.85 -1.45 13.83
N GLY A 143 -11.59 -1.11 14.10
CA GLY A 143 -10.93 0.03 13.47
C GLY A 143 -10.87 -0.08 11.94
N TRP A 144 -10.65 -1.28 11.41
CA TRP A 144 -10.70 -1.53 9.95
C TRP A 144 -12.10 -1.46 9.37
N GLN A 145 -13.11 -1.99 10.06
CA GLN A 145 -14.51 -1.87 9.65
C GLN A 145 -14.91 -0.39 9.57
N GLU A 146 -14.67 0.37 10.64
CA GLU A 146 -14.96 1.81 10.69
C GLU A 146 -14.22 2.60 9.59
N PHE A 147 -12.98 2.20 9.27
CA PHE A 147 -12.21 2.78 8.18
C PHE A 147 -12.85 2.53 6.80
N VAL A 148 -13.22 1.28 6.52
CA VAL A 148 -13.89 0.91 5.27
C VAL A 148 -15.25 1.60 5.16
N ASP A 149 -16.06 1.56 6.22
CA ASP A 149 -17.38 2.19 6.27
C ASP A 149 -17.29 3.68 5.98
N PHE A 150 -16.34 4.38 6.61
CA PHE A 150 -16.13 5.79 6.38
C PHE A 150 -15.83 6.07 4.91
N LEU A 151 -14.87 5.35 4.30
CA LEU A 151 -14.53 5.56 2.89
C LEU A 151 -15.68 5.20 1.94
N LEU A 152 -16.43 4.13 2.22
CA LEU A 152 -17.59 3.76 1.43
C LEU A 152 -18.71 4.81 1.54
N HIS A 153 -18.90 5.42 2.72
CA HIS A 153 -19.78 6.58 2.92
C HIS A 153 -19.33 7.80 2.12
N ARG A 154 -18.01 8.06 2.02
CA ARG A 154 -17.47 9.18 1.24
C ARG A 154 -17.90 9.17 -0.23
N ARG A 155 -18.27 8.02 -0.81
CA ARG A 155 -18.83 7.90 -2.18
C ARG A 155 -20.08 8.76 -2.41
N ASN A 156 -20.78 9.14 -1.34
CA ASN A 156 -21.91 10.07 -1.38
C ASN A 156 -21.50 11.52 -1.70
N PHE A 157 -20.20 11.86 -1.62
CA PHE A 157 -19.67 13.21 -1.81
C PHE A 157 -18.66 13.34 -2.94
N ILE A 158 -18.05 12.22 -3.38
CA ILE A 158 -17.00 12.21 -4.41
C ILE A 158 -17.41 11.42 -5.64
N ASN A 159 -16.72 11.63 -6.75
CA ASN A 159 -16.91 10.86 -7.97
C ASN A 159 -15.93 9.69 -8.06
N ASP A 160 -16.37 8.66 -8.78
CA ASP A 160 -15.48 7.66 -9.35
C ASP A 160 -14.44 8.35 -10.27
N VAL A 161 -13.16 8.03 -10.06
CA VAL A 161 -12.03 8.55 -10.84
C VAL A 161 -11.51 7.54 -11.86
N SER A 162 -12.15 6.39 -12.01
CA SER A 162 -11.78 5.29 -12.91
C SER A 162 -11.48 5.75 -14.33
N LYS A 163 -12.34 6.58 -14.90
CA LYS A 163 -12.18 7.10 -16.27
C LYS A 163 -10.94 7.97 -16.49
N LYS A 164 -10.33 8.47 -15.41
CA LYS A 164 -9.13 9.31 -15.45
C LYS A 164 -7.86 8.50 -15.23
N ASN A 165 -7.97 7.24 -14.80
CA ASN A 165 -6.83 6.38 -14.56
C ASN A 165 -6.54 5.52 -15.79
N SER A 166 -5.47 5.84 -16.52
CA SER A 166 -5.07 5.12 -17.73
C SER A 166 -4.49 3.73 -17.47
N SER A 167 -4.06 3.45 -16.24
CA SER A 167 -3.59 2.13 -15.84
C SER A 167 -4.73 1.22 -15.43
N LEU A 168 -5.89 1.75 -15.04
CA LEU A 168 -7.06 0.97 -14.65
C LEU A 168 -7.55 0.04 -15.76
N LEU A 169 -8.00 -1.16 -15.37
CA LEU A 169 -8.56 -2.16 -16.28
C LEU A 169 -9.91 -2.68 -15.83
N SER A 170 -10.07 -2.97 -14.54
CA SER A 170 -11.32 -3.45 -13.94
C SER A 170 -11.54 -2.82 -12.57
N GLY A 171 -12.75 -2.94 -12.06
CA GLY A 171 -13.16 -2.38 -10.78
C GLY A 171 -13.38 -0.88 -10.79
N THR A 172 -13.50 -0.32 -9.59
CA THR A 172 -13.85 1.08 -9.39
C THR A 172 -12.82 1.72 -8.46
N MET A 173 -12.39 2.93 -8.80
CA MET A 173 -11.42 3.70 -8.01
C MET A 173 -12.01 5.05 -7.59
N TYR A 174 -11.81 5.40 -6.34
CA TYR A 174 -12.18 6.69 -5.76
C TYR A 174 -10.93 7.38 -5.20
N ALA A 175 -11.04 8.70 -5.01
CA ALA A 175 -9.98 9.51 -4.42
C ALA A 175 -10.60 10.54 -3.49
N GLU A 176 -9.98 10.76 -2.34
CA GLU A 176 -10.42 11.68 -1.30
C GLU A 176 -9.23 12.48 -0.75
N GLY A 177 -9.51 13.66 -0.17
CA GLY A 177 -8.51 14.58 0.34
C GLY A 177 -8.15 15.68 -0.66
N TRP A 178 -6.91 16.18 -0.57
CA TRP A 178 -6.42 17.30 -1.34
C TRP A 178 -5.81 16.89 -2.68
N ARG A 179 -5.89 17.80 -3.65
CA ARG A 179 -5.36 17.61 -5.00
C ARG A 179 -5.06 18.93 -5.68
N LYS A 180 -4.28 18.87 -6.76
CA LYS A 180 -4.21 19.98 -7.71
C LYS A 180 -5.62 20.32 -8.21
N ALA A 181 -5.96 21.60 -8.17
CA ALA A 181 -7.30 22.05 -8.53
C ALA A 181 -7.68 21.68 -9.97
N GLN A 182 -8.94 21.31 -10.16
CA GLN A 182 -9.58 21.14 -11.48
C GLN A 182 -10.65 22.20 -11.75
N VAL A 183 -10.81 23.16 -10.84
CA VAL A 183 -11.75 24.28 -10.94
C VAL A 183 -10.94 25.53 -11.27
N SER A 184 -11.46 26.39 -12.15
CA SER A 184 -10.77 27.64 -12.46
C SER A 184 -10.59 28.48 -11.21
N SER A 185 -9.47 29.20 -11.13
CA SER A 185 -9.17 30.11 -10.02
C SER A 185 -8.99 29.42 -8.66
N GLN A 186 -8.84 28.10 -8.61
CA GLN A 186 -8.33 27.38 -7.43
C GLN A 186 -6.89 26.94 -7.67
N ILE A 187 -6.03 27.03 -6.66
CA ILE A 187 -4.64 26.55 -6.72
C ILE A 187 -4.62 25.04 -6.45
N VAL A 188 -5.08 24.67 -5.27
CA VAL A 188 -5.39 23.30 -4.86
C VAL A 188 -6.82 23.24 -4.35
N GLY A 189 -7.42 22.06 -4.37
CA GLY A 189 -8.77 21.84 -3.85
C GLY A 189 -8.96 20.41 -3.40
N ARG A 190 -10.20 20.02 -3.11
CA ARG A 190 -10.53 18.66 -2.67
C ARG A 190 -11.12 17.82 -3.80
N TYR A 191 -11.22 16.50 -3.59
CA TYR A 191 -11.91 15.58 -4.51
C TYR A 191 -13.45 15.67 -4.49
N ILE A 192 -14.00 16.56 -3.65
CA ILE A 192 -15.44 16.77 -3.47
C ILE A 192 -16.13 17.11 -4.78
N ASN A 193 -17.24 16.43 -5.03
CA ASN A 193 -18.17 16.76 -6.09
C ASN A 193 -19.27 17.68 -5.55
N GLN A 194 -19.33 18.92 -6.05
CA GLN A 194 -20.32 19.90 -5.60
C GLN A 194 -21.76 19.43 -5.80
N THR A 195 -22.10 18.77 -6.91
CA THR A 195 -23.47 18.33 -7.18
C THR A 195 -23.92 17.29 -6.16
N LYS A 196 -23.06 16.31 -5.85
CA LYS A 196 -23.32 15.30 -4.83
C LYS A 196 -23.44 15.93 -3.44
N LEU A 197 -22.53 16.83 -3.08
CA LEU A 197 -22.60 17.56 -1.82
C LEU A 197 -23.93 18.33 -1.69
N ASN A 198 -24.37 19.02 -2.74
CA ASN A 198 -25.65 19.73 -2.74
C ASN A 198 -26.84 18.78 -2.50
N GLN A 199 -26.79 17.54 -3.01
CA GLN A 199 -27.84 16.55 -2.75
C GLN A 199 -27.87 16.15 -1.28
N GLN A 200 -26.71 15.94 -0.65
CA GLN A 200 -26.62 15.59 0.77
C GLN A 200 -27.13 16.72 1.67
N VAL A 201 -26.80 17.98 1.34
CA VAL A 201 -27.34 19.16 2.03
C VAL A 201 -28.86 19.25 1.87
N LYS A 202 -29.38 19.06 0.65
CA LYS A 202 -30.84 19.10 0.40
C LYS A 202 -31.62 18.03 1.15
N LYS A 203 -31.02 16.85 1.31
CA LYS A 203 -31.59 15.76 2.10
C LYS A 203 -31.44 15.93 3.62
N LYS A 204 -30.69 16.94 4.07
CA LYS A 204 -30.30 17.14 5.48
C LYS A 204 -29.52 15.94 6.05
N GLU A 205 -28.75 15.27 5.20
CA GLU A 205 -27.92 14.10 5.54
C GLU A 205 -26.46 14.49 5.82
N LEU A 206 -26.12 15.78 5.72
CA LEU A 206 -24.78 16.28 6.01
C LEU A 206 -24.66 16.78 7.45
N ASN A 207 -23.72 16.21 8.21
CA ASN A 207 -23.21 16.78 9.45
C ASN A 207 -21.71 17.11 9.30
N GLN A 208 -21.37 18.39 9.25
CA GLN A 208 -19.99 18.84 9.00
C GLN A 208 -19.00 18.41 10.09
N ASP A 209 -19.44 18.44 11.36
CA ASP A 209 -18.60 18.07 12.50
C ASP A 209 -18.30 16.57 12.49
N GLU A 210 -19.30 15.75 12.12
CA GLU A 210 -19.11 14.30 11.93
C GLU A 210 -18.18 13.99 10.76
N GLU A 211 -18.29 14.71 9.63
CA GLU A 211 -17.37 14.53 8.50
C GLU A 211 -15.92 14.86 8.91
N ALA A 212 -15.71 16.01 9.58
CA ALA A 212 -14.39 16.39 10.07
C ALA A 212 -13.85 15.39 11.10
N ALA A 213 -14.68 14.93 12.03
CA ALA A 213 -14.31 13.91 13.01
C ALA A 213 -13.95 12.57 12.34
N GLY A 214 -14.66 12.16 11.30
CA GLY A 214 -14.37 10.96 10.51
C GLY A 214 -13.00 11.03 9.85
N PHE A 215 -12.65 12.16 9.23
CA PHE A 215 -11.32 12.39 8.67
C PHE A 215 -10.21 12.33 9.71
N MET A 216 -10.41 12.95 10.87
CA MET A 216 -9.45 12.89 11.98
C MET A 216 -9.28 11.47 12.52
N LYS A 217 -10.39 10.74 12.74
CA LYS A 217 -10.38 9.37 13.26
C LYS A 217 -9.68 8.41 12.30
N MET A 218 -9.99 8.49 11.00
CA MET A 218 -9.30 7.73 9.96
C MET A 218 -7.79 8.05 9.92
N GLY A 219 -7.44 9.34 9.91
CA GLY A 219 -6.04 9.77 9.87
C GLY A 219 -5.25 9.25 11.07
N PHE A 220 -5.82 9.38 12.28
CA PHE A 220 -5.26 8.82 13.50
C PHE A 220 -5.06 7.31 13.39
N PHE A 221 -6.09 6.55 13.00
CA PHE A 221 -6.02 5.10 12.87
C PHE A 221 -4.91 4.66 11.90
N LEU A 222 -4.88 5.24 10.69
CA LEU A 222 -3.87 4.91 9.69
C LEU A 222 -2.46 5.32 10.12
N SER A 223 -2.31 6.43 10.84
CA SER A 223 -0.99 6.85 11.35
C SER A 223 -0.41 5.82 12.32
N ARG A 224 -1.24 5.24 13.20
CA ARG A 224 -0.83 4.21 14.17
C ARG A 224 -0.43 2.94 13.44
N VAL A 225 -1.25 2.50 12.49
CA VAL A 225 -0.95 1.35 11.64
C VAL A 225 0.36 1.55 10.87
N PHE A 226 0.57 2.72 10.27
CA PHE A 226 1.80 3.00 9.52
C PHE A 226 3.03 3.02 10.43
N GLN A 227 2.92 3.66 11.61
CA GLN A 227 3.98 3.69 12.62
C GLN A 227 4.37 2.27 13.09
N GLU A 228 3.38 1.39 13.32
CA GLU A 228 3.61 -0.01 13.72
C GLU A 228 4.39 -0.79 12.66
N ILE A 229 4.11 -0.56 11.38
CA ILE A 229 4.70 -1.32 10.29
C ILE A 229 6.07 -0.79 9.93
N ALA A 230 6.18 0.54 9.79
CA ALA A 230 7.34 1.23 9.25
C ALA A 230 7.43 2.68 9.77
N SER A 231 7.68 2.87 11.06
CA SER A 231 7.77 4.20 11.69
C SER A 231 8.75 5.15 11.01
N GLY A 232 9.87 4.64 10.45
CA GLY A 232 10.81 5.49 9.71
C GLY A 232 10.22 6.04 8.41
N ALA A 233 9.46 5.20 7.69
CA ALA A 233 8.77 5.61 6.47
C ALA A 233 7.65 6.61 6.79
N TYR A 234 6.86 6.33 7.84
CA TYR A 234 5.84 7.24 8.36
C TYR A 234 6.40 8.62 8.68
N GLU A 235 7.49 8.69 9.46
CA GLU A 235 8.11 9.98 9.80
C GLU A 235 8.66 10.69 8.56
N SER A 236 9.15 9.95 7.57
CA SER A 236 9.58 10.56 6.30
C SER A 236 8.42 11.23 5.55
N CYS A 237 7.25 10.58 5.47
CA CYS A 237 6.07 11.16 4.80
C CYS A 237 5.54 12.37 5.57
N LYS A 238 5.48 12.27 6.91
CA LYS A 238 5.08 13.35 7.80
C LYS A 238 6.01 14.57 7.69
N SER A 239 7.33 14.37 7.66
CA SER A 239 8.28 15.46 7.42
C SER A 239 8.07 16.08 6.05
N TYR A 240 7.92 15.26 5.00
CA TYR A 240 7.73 15.74 3.64
C TYR A 240 6.50 16.64 3.49
N LEU A 241 5.36 16.21 4.05
CA LEU A 241 4.12 16.98 4.10
C LEU A 241 4.36 18.38 4.68
N LYS A 242 5.07 18.46 5.81
CA LYS A 242 5.36 19.72 6.53
C LYS A 242 6.36 20.60 5.80
N GLU A 243 7.47 20.03 5.36
CA GLU A 243 8.54 20.74 4.64
C GLU A 243 8.02 21.42 3.38
N HIS A 244 7.08 20.79 2.67
CA HIS A 244 6.44 21.34 1.48
C HIS A 244 5.14 22.09 1.76
N SER A 245 4.77 22.31 3.03
CA SER A 245 3.55 23.03 3.44
C SER A 245 2.27 22.53 2.76
N LEU A 246 2.17 21.20 2.63
CA LEU A 246 1.08 20.53 1.94
C LEU A 246 -0.08 20.26 2.90
N PRO A 247 -1.33 20.52 2.50
CA PRO A 247 -2.45 20.26 3.38
C PRO A 247 -2.61 18.74 3.63
N SER A 248 -2.85 18.36 4.87
CA SER A 248 -3.12 16.97 5.28
C SER A 248 -4.51 16.53 4.83
N LEU A 249 -4.67 15.22 4.59
CA LEU A 249 -5.94 14.55 4.37
C LEU A 249 -6.99 14.91 5.45
N SER A 250 -6.56 15.02 6.70
CA SER A 250 -7.40 15.33 7.87
C SER A 250 -7.82 16.81 7.95
N GLN A 251 -7.07 17.70 7.32
CA GLN A 251 -7.34 19.14 7.33
C GLN A 251 -8.43 19.45 6.30
N MET A 252 -9.55 20.00 6.75
CA MET A 252 -10.69 20.30 5.89
C MET A 252 -10.48 21.59 5.09
N ASN A 253 -9.71 22.52 5.65
CA ASN A 253 -9.46 23.84 5.07
C ASN A 253 -7.96 24.14 5.00
N PHE A 254 -7.52 24.81 3.94
CA PHE A 254 -6.10 25.06 3.66
C PHE A 254 -5.47 26.04 4.64
N ASN A 255 -6.25 26.97 5.20
CA ASN A 255 -5.78 27.85 6.28
C ASN A 255 -5.37 27.09 7.55
N GLN A 256 -5.74 25.82 7.68
CA GLN A 256 -5.31 24.95 8.78
C GLN A 256 -3.97 24.29 8.49
N LYS A 257 -3.33 24.49 7.32
CA LYS A 257 -2.10 23.80 6.92
C LYS A 257 -0.99 23.93 7.96
N ASP A 258 -0.87 25.07 8.64
CA ASP A 258 0.19 25.29 9.63
C ASP A 258 -0.15 24.67 11.00
N ASN A 259 -1.37 24.15 11.15
CA ASN A 259 -1.89 23.43 12.33
C ASN A 259 -1.96 21.92 12.06
N TYR A 260 -0.82 21.30 11.75
CA TYR A 260 -0.76 19.85 11.57
C TYR A 260 -1.07 19.11 12.87
N CYS A 261 -1.93 18.12 12.78
CA CYS A 261 -2.08 17.10 13.81
C CYS A 261 -0.77 16.29 13.91
N PRO A 262 -0.38 15.82 15.12
CA PRO A 262 0.74 14.89 15.26
C PRO A 262 0.66 13.66 14.35
N ASP A 263 -0.54 13.29 13.92
CA ASP A 263 -0.81 12.08 13.14
C ASP A 263 -0.81 12.29 11.62
N ASP A 264 -0.64 13.52 11.15
CA ASP A 264 -0.70 13.86 9.72
C ASP A 264 0.53 13.35 8.94
N PHE A 265 0.30 12.59 7.86
CA PHE A 265 1.37 12.04 7.01
C PHE A 265 1.06 11.98 5.51
N SER A 266 -0.16 12.26 5.08
CA SER A 266 -0.57 12.19 3.67
C SER A 266 -1.56 13.30 3.34
N SER A 267 -1.62 13.72 2.08
CA SER A 267 -2.57 14.73 1.61
C SER A 267 -3.84 14.13 0.99
N ALA A 268 -3.74 12.93 0.45
CA ALA A 268 -4.82 12.25 -0.23
C ALA A 268 -4.80 10.74 0.04
N ILE A 269 -5.96 10.13 -0.16
CA ILE A 269 -6.11 8.67 -0.17
C ILE A 269 -6.89 8.28 -1.41
N THR A 270 -6.45 7.22 -2.08
CA THR A 270 -7.24 6.53 -3.09
C THR A 270 -7.69 5.18 -2.57
N TYR A 271 -8.85 4.74 -3.01
CA TYR A 271 -9.34 3.42 -2.66
C TYR A 271 -10.10 2.77 -3.80
N THR A 272 -10.09 1.44 -3.80
CA THR A 272 -10.56 0.62 -4.92
C THR A 272 -11.45 -0.51 -4.42
N ILE A 273 -12.44 -0.88 -5.22
CA ILE A 273 -13.39 -1.97 -4.96
C ILE A 273 -13.78 -2.65 -6.29
N ASN A 274 -14.56 -3.74 -6.20
CA ASN A 274 -15.12 -4.47 -7.33
C ASN A 274 -14.06 -5.11 -8.22
N ASP A 275 -13.13 -5.84 -7.61
CA ASP A 275 -12.10 -6.65 -8.27
C ASP A 275 -11.19 -5.79 -9.15
N PHE A 276 -10.66 -4.74 -8.52
CA PHE A 276 -9.76 -3.79 -9.14
C PHE A 276 -8.51 -4.47 -9.72
N SER A 277 -8.15 -4.09 -10.94
CA SER A 277 -6.87 -4.46 -11.56
C SER A 277 -6.33 -3.33 -12.42
N ASN A 278 -5.00 -3.31 -12.60
CA ASN A 278 -4.35 -2.28 -13.38
C ASN A 278 -3.13 -2.81 -14.15
N LYS A 279 -2.75 -2.06 -15.19
CA LYS A 279 -1.51 -2.27 -15.95
C LYS A 279 -0.32 -1.95 -15.06
N ALA A 280 0.83 -2.55 -15.38
CA ALA A 280 2.10 -2.18 -14.79
C ALA A 280 2.43 -0.69 -14.98
N HIS A 281 2.69 0.02 -13.88
CA HIS A 281 3.00 1.44 -13.88
C HIS A 281 3.89 1.81 -12.68
N VAL A 282 4.40 3.04 -12.70
CA VAL A 282 4.97 3.74 -11.54
C VAL A 282 4.07 4.92 -11.23
N ASP A 283 3.93 5.24 -9.95
CA ASP A 283 3.11 6.38 -9.54
C ASP A 283 3.85 7.69 -9.77
N ASN A 284 3.09 8.76 -10.01
CA ASN A 284 3.63 10.11 -10.13
C ASN A 284 3.51 10.86 -8.79
N ASP A 285 4.00 10.21 -7.75
CA ASP A 285 3.97 10.70 -6.38
C ASP A 285 5.29 11.36 -5.98
N SER A 286 5.18 12.24 -5.00
CA SER A 286 6.31 12.98 -4.43
C SER A 286 6.88 12.29 -3.20
N ASP A 287 6.09 11.42 -2.56
CA ASP A 287 6.52 10.69 -1.37
C ASP A 287 7.61 9.68 -1.68
N ASN A 288 8.49 9.53 -0.70
CA ASN A 288 9.48 8.46 -0.70
C ASN A 288 8.84 7.09 -0.41
N TRP A 289 7.69 7.06 0.29
CA TRP A 289 7.02 5.85 0.73
C TRP A 289 5.50 6.03 0.69
N THR A 290 4.82 4.99 0.24
CA THR A 290 3.36 4.93 0.10
C THR A 290 2.84 3.80 0.96
N LEU A 291 1.85 4.07 1.81
CA LEU A 291 1.12 3.04 2.54
C LEU A 291 -0.01 2.53 1.66
N ILE A 292 -0.01 1.23 1.37
CA ILE A 292 -1.01 0.53 0.58
C ILE A 292 -1.63 -0.56 1.46
N GLY A 293 -2.93 -0.78 1.34
CA GLY A 293 -3.59 -1.90 2.01
C GLY A 293 -4.60 -2.62 1.14
N PHE A 294 -4.78 -3.91 1.44
CA PHE A 294 -5.75 -4.80 0.83
C PHE A 294 -6.57 -5.44 1.95
N ILE A 295 -7.87 -5.21 1.92
CA ILE A 295 -8.82 -5.60 2.96
C ILE A 295 -9.87 -6.49 2.32
N PRO A 296 -10.00 -7.76 2.74
CA PRO A 296 -11.11 -8.62 2.34
C PRO A 296 -12.44 -8.06 2.83
N ILE A 297 -13.37 -7.79 1.92
CA ILE A 297 -14.71 -7.31 2.24
C ILE A 297 -15.79 -8.07 1.47
N LYS A 298 -16.99 -8.10 2.02
CA LYS A 298 -18.21 -8.41 1.29
C LYS A 298 -18.59 -7.20 0.43
N LYS A 299 -19.42 -7.42 -0.60
CA LYS A 299 -19.86 -6.35 -1.50
C LYS A 299 -20.75 -5.30 -0.83
N ASP A 300 -21.37 -5.62 0.31
CA ASP A 300 -22.11 -4.67 1.13
C ASP A 300 -21.20 -3.73 1.95
N GLY A 301 -19.95 -4.12 2.18
CA GLY A 301 -18.92 -3.32 2.87
C GLY A 301 -18.38 -3.95 4.14
N ASP A 302 -19.01 -5.02 4.64
CA ASP A 302 -18.54 -5.70 5.85
C ASP A 302 -17.21 -6.42 5.60
N LEU A 303 -16.34 -6.48 6.62
CA LEU A 303 -15.13 -7.30 6.58
C LEU A 303 -15.51 -8.78 6.35
N ALA A 304 -14.84 -9.42 5.39
CA ALA A 304 -15.08 -10.82 5.05
C ALA A 304 -14.18 -11.73 5.90
N PHE A 305 -14.59 -12.00 7.14
CA PHE A 305 -13.86 -12.85 8.08
C PHE A 305 -13.89 -14.34 7.70
N GLU A 306 -15.08 -14.81 7.32
CA GLU A 306 -15.39 -16.17 6.91
C GLU A 306 -15.96 -16.09 5.48
N ASP A 307 -15.79 -17.15 4.69
CA ASP A 307 -16.29 -17.25 3.31
C ASP A 307 -15.67 -16.27 2.29
N PHE A 308 -14.48 -15.74 2.59
CA PHE A 308 -13.73 -14.96 1.61
C PHE A 308 -13.16 -15.86 0.51
N ASP A 309 -13.68 -15.72 -0.70
CA ASP A 309 -13.46 -16.64 -1.83
C ASP A 309 -12.89 -15.95 -3.07
N VAL A 310 -12.22 -14.80 -2.90
CA VAL A 310 -11.61 -14.06 -4.01
C VAL A 310 -10.29 -14.70 -4.40
N GLU A 311 -10.27 -15.29 -5.59
CA GLU A 311 -9.06 -15.82 -6.23
C GLU A 311 -8.35 -14.74 -7.06
N GLY A 312 -7.04 -14.91 -7.28
CA GLY A 312 -6.19 -13.94 -7.99
C GLY A 312 -6.04 -12.61 -7.26
N GLY A 313 -5.72 -11.56 -7.99
CA GLY A 313 -5.53 -10.22 -7.42
C GLY A 313 -4.12 -9.94 -6.92
N GLU A 314 -3.14 -10.80 -7.24
CA GLU A 314 -1.77 -10.66 -6.76
C GLU A 314 -1.22 -9.25 -7.03
N PHE A 315 -0.58 -8.68 -6.01
CA PHE A 315 0.12 -7.41 -6.15
C PHE A 315 1.57 -7.66 -6.51
N VAL A 316 1.94 -7.37 -7.76
CA VAL A 316 3.23 -7.72 -8.34
C VAL A 316 4.11 -6.48 -8.39
N ILE A 317 5.32 -6.57 -7.84
CA ILE A 317 6.35 -5.54 -7.97
C ILE A 317 7.35 -6.05 -9.00
N ARG A 318 7.14 -5.63 -10.26
CA ARG A 318 7.75 -6.23 -11.44
C ARG A 318 9.27 -6.15 -11.42
N ASP A 319 9.74 -4.97 -11.11
CA ASP A 319 11.14 -4.62 -11.01
C ASP A 319 11.86 -5.47 -9.95
N LEU A 320 11.23 -5.67 -8.80
CA LEU A 320 11.78 -6.45 -7.68
C LEU A 320 11.68 -7.98 -7.87
N GLN A 321 10.96 -8.45 -8.88
CA GLN A 321 10.70 -9.89 -9.11
C GLN A 321 10.04 -10.57 -7.90
N VAL A 322 9.12 -9.86 -7.25
CA VAL A 322 8.32 -10.39 -6.13
C VAL A 322 6.85 -10.12 -6.38
N PHE A 323 5.99 -10.94 -5.80
CA PHE A 323 4.55 -10.68 -5.74
C PHE A 323 3.99 -11.03 -4.38
N ILE A 324 2.94 -10.32 -4.00
CA ILE A 324 2.17 -10.57 -2.79
C ILE A 324 1.02 -11.48 -3.16
N ASP A 325 1.00 -12.66 -2.55
CA ASP A 325 0.00 -13.69 -2.77
C ASP A 325 -1.24 -13.40 -1.93
N LEU A 326 -2.04 -12.41 -2.35
CA LEU A 326 -3.21 -11.94 -1.61
C LEU A 326 -4.26 -13.04 -1.32
N PRO A 327 -4.53 -14.01 -2.22
CA PRO A 327 -5.43 -15.12 -1.92
C PRO A 327 -4.99 -16.00 -0.76
N ARG A 328 -3.69 -16.04 -0.45
CA ARG A 328 -3.17 -16.92 0.59
C ARG A 328 -3.42 -16.42 2.01
N VAL A 329 -3.85 -15.16 2.17
CA VAL A 329 -4.06 -14.55 3.49
C VAL A 329 -5.54 -14.21 3.68
N GLU A 330 -6.17 -14.92 4.61
CA GLU A 330 -7.51 -14.65 5.12
C GLU A 330 -7.42 -13.50 6.15
N GLY A 331 -7.16 -12.30 5.65
CA GLY A 331 -6.92 -11.14 6.50
C GLY A 331 -6.41 -9.92 5.73
N ILE A 332 -6.00 -8.92 6.48
CA ILE A 332 -5.58 -7.63 5.93
C ILE A 332 -4.11 -7.69 5.56
N THR A 333 -3.77 -7.21 4.36
CA THR A 333 -2.38 -7.10 3.92
C THR A 333 -2.01 -5.64 3.77
N LEU A 334 -0.90 -5.24 4.39
CA LEU A 334 -0.41 -3.87 4.33
C LEU A 334 0.99 -3.84 3.74
N VAL A 335 1.24 -2.85 2.90
CA VAL A 335 2.48 -2.69 2.15
C VAL A 335 2.95 -1.26 2.29
N VAL A 336 4.24 -1.09 2.56
CA VAL A 336 4.90 0.22 2.46
C VAL A 336 5.92 0.10 1.35
N LEU A 337 5.70 0.83 0.25
CA LEU A 337 6.40 0.69 -1.02
C LEU A 337 6.81 2.05 -1.58
N LYS A 338 7.92 2.09 -2.30
CA LYS A 338 8.32 3.25 -3.11
C LYS A 338 7.63 3.24 -4.48
N THR A 339 6.36 3.65 -4.55
CA THR A 339 5.55 3.49 -5.77
C THR A 339 6.02 4.36 -6.95
N SER A 340 6.74 5.45 -6.66
CA SER A 340 7.36 6.34 -7.66
C SER A 340 8.66 5.78 -8.26
N GLU A 341 9.28 4.77 -7.64
CA GLU A 341 10.53 4.16 -8.11
C GLU A 341 10.33 2.76 -8.72
N LEU A 342 9.23 2.07 -8.37
CA LEU A 342 9.10 0.63 -8.61
C LEU A 342 7.84 0.31 -9.40
N LYS A 343 8.03 -0.30 -10.58
CA LYS A 343 6.94 -0.71 -11.46
C LYS A 343 6.11 -1.80 -10.80
N HIS A 344 4.83 -1.55 -10.62
CA HIS A 344 3.92 -2.44 -9.92
C HIS A 344 2.57 -2.57 -10.63
N GLN A 345 1.83 -3.64 -10.34
CA GLN A 345 0.51 -3.92 -10.88
C GLN A 345 -0.30 -4.78 -9.90
N THR A 346 -1.61 -4.64 -9.95
CA THR A 346 -2.58 -5.54 -9.32
C THR A 346 -3.18 -6.40 -10.43
N LEU A 347 -3.03 -7.72 -10.31
CA LEU A 347 -3.60 -8.65 -11.29
C LEU A 347 -5.13 -8.73 -11.18
N PRO A 348 -5.84 -9.20 -12.21
CA PRO A 348 -7.27 -9.50 -12.11
C PRO A 348 -7.57 -10.47 -10.97
N SER A 349 -8.72 -10.26 -10.32
CA SER A 349 -9.27 -11.16 -9.30
C SER A 349 -10.73 -11.47 -9.60
N LYS A 350 -11.26 -12.50 -8.95
CA LYS A 350 -12.67 -12.87 -9.06
C LYS A 350 -13.13 -13.64 -7.82
N SER A 351 -14.30 -13.30 -7.29
CA SER A 351 -15.02 -14.11 -6.30
C SER A 351 -15.83 -15.22 -6.99
N THR A 352 -15.83 -16.43 -6.43
CA THR A 352 -16.63 -17.56 -6.96
C THR A 352 -18.12 -17.43 -6.65
N SER A 353 -18.45 -16.89 -5.49
CA SER A 353 -19.79 -16.61 -4.96
C SER A 353 -20.36 -15.30 -5.47
N ASP A 354 -19.50 -14.42 -5.99
CA ASP A 354 -19.81 -13.04 -6.36
C ASP A 354 -20.26 -12.18 -5.16
N LEU A 355 -19.98 -12.60 -3.93
CA LEU A 355 -20.35 -11.89 -2.69
C LEU A 355 -19.19 -11.09 -2.09
N CYS A 356 -17.96 -11.43 -2.43
CA CYS A 356 -16.75 -10.85 -1.84
C CYS A 356 -15.95 -10.05 -2.88
N THR A 357 -15.15 -9.11 -2.40
CA THR A 357 -14.15 -8.38 -3.19
C THR A 357 -12.98 -7.95 -2.29
N ARG A 358 -11.91 -7.41 -2.86
CA ARG A 358 -10.86 -6.74 -2.06
C ARG A 358 -11.01 -5.23 -2.14
N PHE A 359 -11.15 -4.62 -0.97
CA PHE A 359 -10.99 -3.19 -0.81
C PHE A 359 -9.50 -2.85 -0.79
N GLY A 360 -9.03 -2.13 -1.81
CA GLY A 360 -7.68 -1.60 -1.85
C GLY A 360 -7.64 -0.16 -1.38
N PHE A 361 -6.56 0.29 -0.75
CA PHE A 361 -6.32 1.72 -0.53
C PHE A 361 -4.84 2.09 -0.66
N SER A 362 -4.56 3.37 -0.93
CA SER A 362 -3.23 3.93 -1.00
C SER A 362 -3.21 5.38 -0.50
N CYS A 363 -2.39 5.67 0.52
CA CYS A 363 -2.18 7.01 1.07
C CYS A 363 -0.98 7.67 0.40
N GLN A 364 -1.18 8.85 -0.18
CA GLN A 364 -0.17 9.48 -1.05
C GLN A 364 -0.19 11.01 -1.00
N ILE A 365 0.94 11.58 -1.42
CA ILE A 365 1.17 12.99 -1.71
C ILE A 365 1.58 13.08 -3.19
N SER A 366 0.67 13.58 -4.02
CA SER A 366 0.94 13.62 -5.46
C SER A 366 1.98 14.70 -5.81
N LYS A 367 2.89 14.36 -6.73
CA LYS A 367 3.91 15.29 -7.24
C LYS A 367 3.32 16.53 -7.87
N THR A 368 2.17 16.38 -8.54
CA THR A 368 1.51 17.51 -9.20
C THR A 368 1.00 18.56 -8.20
N MET A 369 0.57 18.12 -7.03
CA MET A 369 0.14 19.00 -5.96
C MET A 369 1.35 19.66 -5.29
N THR A 370 2.41 18.90 -5.00
CA THR A 370 3.66 19.46 -4.46
C THR A 370 4.23 20.55 -5.35
N ASN A 371 4.38 20.28 -6.65
CA ASN A 371 4.86 21.28 -7.62
C ASN A 371 3.95 22.51 -7.70
N THR A 372 2.65 22.34 -7.45
CA THR A 372 1.69 23.46 -7.44
C THR A 372 1.87 24.32 -6.18
N MET A 373 2.11 23.68 -5.04
CA MET A 373 2.40 24.37 -3.79
C MET A 373 3.75 25.08 -3.80
N GLU A 374 4.78 24.48 -4.38
CA GLU A 374 6.07 25.15 -4.60
C GLU A 374 5.92 26.42 -5.46
N LYS A 375 5.10 26.38 -6.52
CA LYS A 375 4.79 27.58 -7.31
C LYS A 375 4.08 28.64 -6.48
N PHE A 376 3.15 28.23 -5.62
CA PHE A 376 2.47 29.15 -4.71
C PHE A 376 3.44 29.82 -3.75
N HIS A 377 4.36 29.07 -3.14
CA HIS A 377 5.38 29.63 -2.25
C HIS A 377 6.39 30.54 -2.95
N ASN A 378 6.61 30.34 -4.25
CA ASN A 378 7.45 31.19 -5.09
C ASN A 378 6.68 32.37 -5.74
N ASN A 379 5.56 32.79 -5.15
CA ASN A 379 4.74 33.93 -5.60
C ASN A 379 4.24 33.85 -7.06
N TYR A 380 4.21 32.66 -7.67
CA TYR A 380 3.80 32.50 -9.07
C TYR A 380 2.35 32.95 -9.35
N TYR A 381 1.49 32.89 -8.33
CA TYR A 381 0.07 33.27 -8.40
C TYR A 381 -0.21 34.69 -7.90
N GLU A 382 0.82 35.45 -7.51
CA GLU A 382 0.67 36.82 -7.03
C GLU A 382 0.01 37.73 -8.09
N GLY A 383 -0.84 38.66 -7.66
CA GLY A 383 -1.60 39.54 -8.54
C GLY A 383 -2.74 38.87 -9.31
N ARG A 384 -3.03 37.58 -9.06
CA ARG A 384 -4.15 36.87 -9.67
C ARG A 384 -5.19 36.49 -8.63
N ASN A 385 -6.48 36.59 -8.96
CA ASN A 385 -7.58 36.19 -8.06
C ASN A 385 -7.70 34.66 -7.97
N HIS A 386 -6.89 34.04 -7.10
CA HIS A 386 -6.92 32.60 -6.83
C HIS A 386 -7.36 32.30 -5.40
N THR A 387 -8.00 31.15 -5.23
CA THR A 387 -8.51 30.63 -3.96
C THR A 387 -7.99 29.21 -3.70
N PHE A 388 -8.30 28.70 -2.50
CA PHE A 388 -8.12 27.30 -2.16
C PHE A 388 -9.49 26.62 -2.10
N GLY A 389 -9.59 25.38 -2.55
CA GLY A 389 -10.82 24.60 -2.45
C GLY A 389 -11.03 24.09 -1.03
N ASN A 390 -11.32 25.00 -0.09
CA ASN A 390 -11.64 24.68 1.29
C ASN A 390 -12.98 23.97 1.39
N TYR A 391 -13.12 23.06 2.37
CA TYR A 391 -14.39 22.39 2.63
C TYR A 391 -15.52 23.37 2.87
N ASP A 392 -15.28 24.37 3.71
CA ASP A 392 -16.29 25.37 4.10
C ASP A 392 -16.81 26.15 2.90
N ASP A 393 -15.96 26.41 1.90
CA ASP A 393 -16.36 27.07 0.66
C ASP A 393 -17.31 26.20 -0.17
N TYR A 394 -17.05 24.88 -0.22
CA TYR A 394 -17.97 23.92 -0.86
C TYR A 394 -19.31 23.85 -0.14
N ILE A 395 -19.32 23.87 1.20
CA ILE A 395 -20.55 23.85 2.01
C ILE A 395 -21.35 25.13 1.82
N LYS A 396 -20.71 26.29 1.93
CA LYS A 396 -21.35 27.60 1.71
C LYS A 396 -22.07 27.63 0.36
N LYS A 397 -21.37 27.21 -0.69
CA LYS A 397 -21.93 27.12 -2.05
C LYS A 397 -23.07 26.09 -2.18
N ALA A 398 -23.07 25.05 -1.35
CA ALA A 398 -24.16 24.07 -1.33
C ALA A 398 -25.42 24.62 -0.66
N ASN A 399 -25.27 25.42 0.40
CA ASN A 399 -26.39 26.07 1.11
C ASN A 399 -27.03 27.21 0.32
N GLU A 400 -26.33 27.79 -0.66
CA GLU A 400 -26.84 28.84 -1.54
C GLU A 400 -27.76 28.32 -2.68
N LYS A 401 -27.98 27.00 -2.79
CA LYS A 401 -28.68 26.33 -3.92
C LYS A 401 -29.78 25.37 -3.49
#